data_AF-A0A2V8RW31-F1
#
_entry.id   AF-A0A2V8RW31-F1
#
_cell.length_a   1.000
_cell.length_b   1.000
_cell.length_c   1.000
_cell.angle_alpha   90.00
_cell.angle_beta   90.00
_cell.angle_gamma   90.00
#
_symmetry.space_group_name_H-M   'P 1'
#
loop_
_entity.id
_entity.type
_entity.pdbx_description
1 polymer ?
#
loop_
_entity_poly.entity_id
_entity_poly.type
_entity_poly.pdbx_seq_one_letter_code
_entity_poly.pdbx_strand_id
1 'polypeptide(L)'
;MPPIFINTTELSKADIDAKKKIFTASKAGAASKEVEDLMKKTVVDALVNNAKFTTNKYKDAKGYTLKMEITEVTVDSAGNTACKMSTTIERYPDGNVASVGGNSNAKLGPPADKQAILECAKAMVKGALEKSMPIMIEDLAKYR
;
A
#
# COMPACT_ATOMS: atom_id res chain seq x y z
N MET A 1 -19.84 -14.75 4.15
CA MET A 1 -19.56 -13.39 3.65
C MET A 1 -18.56 -13.55 2.51
N PRO A 2 -18.74 -12.96 1.32
CA PRO A 2 -17.67 -12.96 0.32
C PRO A 2 -16.42 -12.26 0.90
N PRO A 3 -15.21 -12.67 0.49
CA PRO A 3 -13.98 -11.98 0.89
C PRO A 3 -14.01 -10.51 0.48
N ILE A 4 -13.40 -9.66 1.29
CA ILE A 4 -13.30 -8.22 1.02
C ILE A 4 -12.39 -8.00 -0.19
N PHE A 5 -12.93 -7.41 -1.25
CA PHE A 5 -12.15 -7.09 -2.44
C PHE A 5 -11.14 -5.97 -2.16
N ILE A 6 -9.89 -6.17 -2.51
CA ILE A 6 -8.86 -5.13 -2.51
C ILE A 6 -8.41 -4.88 -3.95
N ASN A 7 -8.67 -3.68 -4.43
CA ASN A 7 -8.23 -3.23 -5.72
C ASN A 7 -6.72 -2.94 -5.69
N THR A 8 -5.96 -3.72 -6.47
CA THR A 8 -4.49 -3.58 -6.60
C THR A 8 -4.05 -3.31 -8.04
N THR A 9 -4.99 -3.26 -8.99
CA THR A 9 -4.68 -3.25 -10.43
C THR A 9 -5.56 -2.34 -11.28
N GLU A 10 -6.71 -1.88 -10.77
CA GLU A 10 -7.66 -1.12 -11.58
C GLU A 10 -7.83 0.30 -11.06
N LEU A 11 -7.10 1.22 -11.66
CA LEU A 11 -7.46 2.62 -11.61
C LEU A 11 -8.56 2.86 -12.64
N SER A 12 -9.58 3.68 -12.29
CA SER A 12 -10.60 4.06 -13.26
C SER A 12 -9.94 4.72 -14.49
N LYS A 13 -10.62 4.78 -15.64
CA LYS A 13 -10.06 5.47 -16.82
C LYS A 13 -9.66 6.92 -16.49
N ALA A 14 -10.45 7.60 -15.66
CA ALA A 14 -10.13 8.93 -15.14
C ALA A 14 -8.86 8.95 -14.26
N ASP A 15 -8.62 7.91 -13.47
CA ASP A 15 -7.40 7.79 -12.67
C ASP A 15 -6.17 7.45 -13.53
N ILE A 16 -6.33 6.65 -14.59
CA ILE A 16 -5.28 6.40 -15.59
C ILE A 16 -4.95 7.69 -16.35
N ASP A 17 -5.96 8.42 -16.80
CA ASP A 17 -5.82 9.69 -17.52
C ASP A 17 -5.20 10.77 -16.61
N ALA A 18 -5.50 10.73 -15.30
CA ALA A 18 -4.86 11.56 -14.28
C ALA A 18 -3.48 11.03 -13.80
N LYS A 19 -2.96 9.95 -14.40
CA LYS A 19 -1.71 9.28 -14.01
C LYS A 19 -1.61 8.95 -12.52
N LYS A 20 -2.76 8.75 -11.86
CA LYS A 20 -2.75 8.29 -10.48
C LYS A 20 -2.11 6.91 -10.43
N LYS A 21 -1.48 6.60 -9.31
CA LYS A 21 -0.96 5.26 -9.01
C LYS A 21 -1.50 4.85 -7.66
N ILE A 22 -1.79 3.55 -7.52
CA ILE A 22 -2.11 2.96 -6.22
C ILE A 22 -0.83 2.88 -5.37
N PHE A 23 0.31 2.62 -6.00
CA PHE A 23 1.62 2.56 -5.36
C PHE A 23 2.54 3.61 -5.98
N THR A 24 3.04 4.53 -5.17
CA THR A 24 3.94 5.60 -5.62
C THR A 24 5.22 5.60 -4.80
N ALA A 25 6.38 5.56 -5.46
CA ALA A 25 7.66 5.58 -4.76
C ALA A 25 8.68 6.53 -5.39
N SER A 26 8.22 7.67 -5.92
CA SER A 26 9.09 8.67 -6.58
C SER A 26 10.25 9.16 -5.70
N LYS A 27 10.08 9.16 -4.38
CA LYS A 27 11.09 9.55 -3.39
C LYS A 27 12.20 8.52 -3.19
N ALA A 28 12.08 7.31 -3.73
CA ALA A 28 13.13 6.29 -3.70
C ALA A 28 14.19 6.47 -4.82
N GLY A 29 14.12 7.55 -5.61
CA GLY A 29 15.11 7.86 -6.64
C GLY A 29 15.20 6.76 -7.71
N ALA A 30 16.42 6.30 -8.03
CA ALA A 30 16.65 5.27 -9.04
C ALA A 30 15.97 3.91 -8.74
N ALA A 31 15.62 3.65 -7.48
CA ALA A 31 14.94 2.42 -7.07
C ALA A 31 13.40 2.49 -7.19
N SER A 32 12.84 3.65 -7.54
CA SER A 32 11.40 3.94 -7.50
C SER A 32 10.53 2.88 -8.18
N LYS A 33 10.86 2.46 -9.40
CA LYS A 33 10.08 1.44 -10.13
C LYS A 33 10.06 0.09 -9.40
N GLU A 34 11.22 -0.38 -8.97
CA GLU A 34 11.34 -1.67 -8.28
C GLU A 34 10.66 -1.63 -6.91
N VAL A 35 10.69 -0.48 -6.25
CA VAL A 35 9.95 -0.27 -5.01
C VAL A 35 8.45 -0.32 -5.26
N GLU A 36 7.92 0.34 -6.29
CA GLU A 36 6.48 0.26 -6.64
C GLU A 36 6.05 -1.19 -6.94
N ASP A 37 6.86 -1.93 -7.71
CA ASP A 37 6.62 -3.34 -8.02
C ASP A 37 6.65 -4.21 -6.75
N LEU A 38 7.60 -3.96 -5.86
CA LEU A 38 7.73 -4.66 -4.57
C LEU A 38 6.56 -4.35 -3.64
N MET A 39 6.10 -3.10 -3.58
CA MET A 39 4.94 -2.71 -2.79
C MET A 39 3.70 -3.47 -3.26
N LYS A 40 3.43 -3.46 -4.56
CA LYS A 40 2.31 -4.20 -5.17
C LYS A 40 2.40 -5.69 -4.85
N LYS A 41 3.56 -6.31 -5.07
CA LYS A 41 3.78 -7.73 -4.78
C LYS A 41 3.55 -8.05 -3.31
N THR A 42 4.09 -7.24 -2.40
CA THR A 42 3.95 -7.46 -0.95
C THR A 42 2.49 -7.37 -0.51
N VAL A 43 1.70 -6.44 -1.07
CA VAL A 43 0.26 -6.37 -0.83
C VAL A 43 -0.46 -7.62 -1.33
N VAL A 44 -0.23 -8.04 -2.58
CA VAL A 44 -0.86 -9.23 -3.14
C VAL A 44 -0.52 -10.48 -2.32
N ASP A 45 0.76 -10.69 -2.01
CA ASP A 45 1.22 -11.84 -1.22
C ASP A 45 0.59 -11.86 0.19
N ALA A 46 0.46 -10.70 0.84
CA ALA A 46 -0.18 -10.61 2.16
C ALA A 46 -1.68 -10.91 2.10
N LEU A 47 -2.36 -10.53 1.02
CA LEU A 47 -3.79 -10.76 0.83
C LEU A 47 -4.10 -12.20 0.44
N VAL A 48 -3.29 -12.83 -0.40
CA VAL A 48 -3.44 -14.26 -0.77
C VAL A 48 -3.37 -15.17 0.47
N ASN A 49 -2.55 -14.79 1.45
CA ASN A 49 -2.42 -15.53 2.71
C ASN A 49 -3.54 -15.21 3.73
N ASN A 50 -4.50 -14.34 3.39
CA ASN A 50 -5.58 -13.95 4.30
C ASN A 50 -6.96 -14.25 3.69
N ALA A 51 -7.61 -15.29 4.19
CA ALA A 51 -8.92 -15.74 3.70
C ALA A 51 -10.06 -14.70 3.78
N LYS A 52 -9.90 -13.62 4.55
CA LYS A 52 -10.89 -12.53 4.63
C LYS A 52 -10.82 -11.56 3.46
N PHE A 53 -9.74 -11.57 2.68
CA PHE A 53 -9.53 -10.63 1.58
C PHE A 53 -9.34 -11.34 0.25
N THR A 54 -9.54 -10.62 -0.85
CA THR A 54 -9.28 -11.12 -2.20
C THR A 54 -8.86 -9.98 -3.12
N THR A 55 -7.97 -10.25 -4.06
CA THR A 55 -7.68 -9.37 -5.20
C THR A 55 -8.41 -9.81 -6.46
N ASN A 56 -9.11 -10.95 -6.43
CA ASN A 56 -9.89 -11.44 -7.56
C ASN A 56 -11.17 -10.62 -7.67
N LYS A 57 -11.26 -9.82 -8.73
CA LYS A 57 -12.44 -9.02 -9.02
C LYS A 57 -13.61 -9.93 -9.38
N TYR A 58 -14.76 -9.66 -8.77
CA TYR A 58 -16.03 -10.31 -9.09
C TYR A 58 -17.08 -9.26 -9.47
N LYS A 59 -18.21 -9.71 -10.03
CA LYS A 59 -19.30 -8.83 -10.45
C LYS A 59 -19.82 -8.02 -9.25
N ASP A 60 -19.97 -6.70 -9.42
CA ASP A 60 -20.44 -5.77 -8.38
C ASP A 60 -19.61 -5.81 -7.09
N ALA A 61 -18.29 -6.01 -7.22
CA ALA A 61 -17.37 -6.06 -6.08
C ALA A 61 -17.45 -4.79 -5.21
N LYS A 62 -17.71 -4.99 -3.92
CA LYS A 62 -17.56 -3.96 -2.87
C LYS A 62 -16.32 -4.26 -2.06
N GLY A 63 -15.53 -3.23 -1.79
CA GLY A 63 -14.28 -3.41 -1.08
C GLY A 63 -13.49 -2.12 -0.96
N TYR A 64 -12.18 -2.18 -1.14
CA TYR A 64 -11.30 -1.05 -0.92
C TYR A 64 -10.17 -0.93 -1.95
N THR A 65 -9.66 0.28 -2.15
CA THR A 65 -8.39 0.56 -2.80
C THR A 65 -7.42 1.05 -1.74
N LEU A 66 -6.26 0.39 -1.61
CA LEU A 66 -5.19 0.78 -0.68
C LEU A 66 -4.14 1.60 -1.44
N LYS A 67 -4.23 2.92 -1.36
CA LYS A 67 -3.22 3.81 -1.94
C LYS A 67 -2.05 3.95 -0.97
N MET A 68 -0.85 3.68 -1.42
CA MET A 68 0.37 3.78 -0.63
C MET A 68 1.40 4.63 -1.36
N GLU A 69 2.00 5.57 -0.65
CA GLU A 69 3.02 6.47 -1.21
C GLU A 69 4.21 6.56 -0.27
N ILE A 70 5.41 6.31 -0.78
CA ILE A 70 6.65 6.64 -0.07
C ILE A 70 6.84 8.14 -0.15
N THR A 71 6.65 8.81 0.98
CA THR A 71 6.70 10.26 1.10
C THR A 71 8.12 10.77 1.39
N GLU A 72 8.98 9.92 1.94
CA GLU A 72 10.34 10.28 2.32
C GLU A 72 11.25 9.05 2.34
N VAL A 73 12.49 9.23 1.86
CA VAL A 73 13.60 8.29 2.07
C VAL A 73 14.80 9.13 2.50
N THR A 74 15.40 8.77 3.63
CA THR A 74 16.54 9.46 4.23
C THR A 74 17.62 8.46 4.58
N VAL A 75 18.86 8.93 4.60
CA VAL A 75 20.01 8.20 5.10
C VAL A 75 20.62 9.04 6.21
N ASP A 76 20.72 8.48 7.41
CA ASP A 76 21.33 9.20 8.54
C ASP A 76 22.86 9.19 8.47
N SER A 77 23.51 9.95 9.36
CA SER A 77 24.96 10.05 9.43
C SER A 77 25.66 8.74 9.80
N ALA A 78 24.93 7.74 10.28
CA ALA A 78 25.44 6.40 10.56
C ALA A 78 25.20 5.42 9.40
N GLY A 79 24.68 5.91 8.25
CA GLY A 79 24.42 5.09 7.07
C GLY A 79 23.15 4.24 7.16
N ASN A 80 22.23 4.56 8.05
CA ASN A 80 20.95 3.86 8.16
C ASN A 80 19.92 4.45 7.20
N THR A 81 19.20 3.59 6.47
CA THR A 81 18.10 4.02 5.60
C THR A 81 16.80 4.11 6.40
N ALA A 82 16.14 5.27 6.35
CA ALA A 82 14.81 5.46 6.92
C ALA A 82 13.80 5.89 5.85
N CYS A 83 12.63 5.24 5.82
CA CYS A 83 11.55 5.57 4.90
C CYS A 83 10.28 5.96 5.65
N LYS A 84 9.52 6.87 5.05
CA LYS A 84 8.16 7.25 5.47
C LYS A 84 7.18 6.89 4.36
N MET A 85 6.01 6.41 4.74
CA MET A 85 4.97 6.01 3.80
C MET A 85 3.63 6.47 4.33
N SER A 86 2.84 7.11 3.47
CA SER A 86 1.43 7.38 3.72
C SER A 86 0.58 6.25 3.14
N THR A 87 -0.56 5.98 3.78
CA THR A 87 -1.54 5.01 3.28
C THR A 87 -2.94 5.62 3.36
N THR A 88 -3.72 5.46 2.30
CA THR A 88 -5.11 5.89 2.20
C THR A 88 -5.98 4.70 1.82
N ILE A 89 -7.08 4.53 2.55
CA ILE A 89 -8.06 3.47 2.33
C ILE A 89 -9.30 4.12 1.71
N GLU A 90 -9.57 3.82 0.44
CA GLU A 90 -10.74 4.31 -0.29
C GLU A 90 -11.73 3.17 -0.52
N ARG A 91 -13.03 3.42 -0.37
CA ARG A 91 -14.07 2.42 -0.69
C ARG A 91 -14.11 2.20 -2.20
N TYR A 92 -14.31 0.96 -2.61
CA TYR A 92 -14.50 0.56 -4.01
C TYR A 92 -15.93 0.05 -4.21
N PRO A 93 -16.63 0.47 -5.29
CA PRO A 93 -16.14 1.35 -6.37
C PRO A 93 -16.31 2.85 -6.08
N ASP A 94 -16.90 3.23 -4.94
CA ASP A 94 -17.37 4.60 -4.67
C ASP A 94 -16.27 5.68 -4.63
N GLY A 95 -15.01 5.29 -4.39
CA GLY A 95 -13.85 6.18 -4.37
C GLY A 95 -13.71 7.06 -3.13
N ASN A 96 -14.71 7.07 -2.23
CA ASN A 96 -14.68 7.87 -1.01
C ASN A 96 -13.64 7.34 0.00
N VAL A 97 -12.90 8.24 0.65
CA VAL A 97 -11.93 7.87 1.69
C VAL A 97 -12.67 7.31 2.90
N ALA A 98 -12.42 6.04 3.22
CA ALA A 98 -12.92 5.39 4.44
C ALA A 98 -12.03 5.74 5.64
N SER A 99 -10.71 5.77 5.42
CA SER A 99 -9.73 6.09 6.45
C SER A 99 -8.38 6.46 5.85
N VAL A 100 -7.58 7.19 6.61
CA VAL A 100 -6.15 7.33 6.35
C VAL A 100 -5.46 6.21 7.13
N GLY A 101 -4.88 5.24 6.42
CA GLY A 101 -4.25 4.01 6.96
C GLY A 101 -2.99 4.25 7.82
N GLY A 102 -2.73 5.50 8.19
CA GLY A 102 -1.62 5.92 9.04
C GLY A 102 -0.30 6.07 8.29
N ASN A 103 0.59 6.85 8.89
CA ASN A 103 1.99 6.88 8.45
C ASN A 103 2.70 5.65 9.01
N SER A 104 3.40 4.94 8.14
CA SER A 104 4.40 3.95 8.57
C SER A 104 5.75 4.63 8.54
N ASN A 105 6.67 4.19 9.40
CA ASN A 105 8.08 4.56 9.40
C ASN A 105 8.91 3.30 9.60
N ALA A 106 9.97 3.14 8.82
CA ALA A 106 10.91 2.03 8.96
C ALA A 106 12.31 2.61 8.91
N LYS A 107 13.18 2.09 9.77
CA LYS A 107 14.61 2.37 9.78
C LYS A 107 15.34 1.05 9.72
N LEU A 108 16.20 0.89 8.72
CA LEU A 108 17.07 -0.26 8.58
C LEU A 108 18.49 0.15 8.91
N GLY A 109 19.22 -0.78 9.53
CA GLY A 109 20.64 -0.63 9.84
C GLY A 109 21.49 -0.38 8.58
N PRO A 110 22.80 -0.16 8.74
CA PRO A 110 23.70 -0.07 7.59
C PRO A 110 23.65 -1.36 6.77
N PRO A 111 23.86 -1.31 5.44
CA PRO A 111 24.25 -0.18 4.60
C PRO A 111 23.09 0.59 3.93
N ALA A 112 23.31 1.85 3.56
CA ALA A 112 22.36 2.67 2.80
C ALA A 112 22.46 2.47 1.29
N ASP A 113 22.09 1.28 0.83
CA ASP A 113 22.08 0.94 -0.59
C ASP A 113 20.66 0.74 -1.13
N LYS A 114 20.59 0.40 -2.42
CA LYS A 114 19.34 0.10 -3.10
C LYS A 114 18.56 -1.03 -2.42
N GLN A 115 19.25 -2.03 -1.89
CA GLN A 115 18.64 -3.16 -1.20
C GLN A 115 17.99 -2.70 0.11
N ALA A 116 18.64 -1.82 0.86
CA ALA A 116 18.06 -1.23 2.06
C ALA A 116 16.80 -0.41 1.76
N ILE A 117 16.74 0.32 0.65
CA ILE A 117 15.51 1.03 0.25
C ILE A 117 14.37 0.04 -0.04
N LEU A 118 14.65 -1.05 -0.76
CA LEU A 118 13.66 -2.09 -1.06
C LEU A 118 13.15 -2.79 0.21
N GLU A 119 14.05 -3.16 1.11
CA GLU A 119 13.68 -3.78 2.39
C GLU A 119 12.90 -2.82 3.28
N CYS A 120 13.28 -1.54 3.27
CA CYS A 120 12.60 -0.49 4.01
C CYS A 120 11.17 -0.34 3.49
N ALA A 121 10.98 -0.23 2.18
CA ALA A 121 9.66 -0.20 1.56
C ALA A 121 8.81 -1.45 1.88
N LYS A 122 9.42 -2.65 1.87
CA LYS A 122 8.73 -3.90 2.22
C LYS A 122 8.25 -3.91 3.67
N ALA A 123 9.09 -3.47 4.61
CA ALA A 123 8.72 -3.35 6.02
C ALA A 123 7.55 -2.38 6.21
N MET A 124 7.56 -1.28 5.46
CA MET A 124 6.53 -0.25 5.50
C MET A 124 5.18 -0.73 5.01
N VAL A 125 5.18 -1.45 3.88
CA VAL A 125 3.95 -2.05 3.33
C VAL A 125 3.35 -3.04 4.33
N LYS A 126 4.18 -3.89 4.96
CA LYS A 126 3.69 -4.82 5.99
C LYS A 126 3.05 -4.07 7.16
N GLY A 127 3.74 -3.06 7.71
CA GLY A 127 3.20 -2.26 8.81
C GLY A 127 1.92 -1.51 8.46
N ALA A 128 1.80 -1.02 7.22
CA ALA A 128 0.58 -0.38 6.74
C ALA A 128 -0.57 -1.38 6.57
N LEU A 129 -0.31 -2.60 6.09
CA LEU A 129 -1.32 -3.64 5.96
C LEU A 129 -1.83 -4.11 7.32
N GLU A 130 -0.93 -4.32 8.29
CA GLU A 130 -1.28 -4.69 9.67
C GLU A 130 -2.24 -3.67 10.30
N LYS A 131 -2.05 -2.38 10.02
CA LYS A 131 -2.95 -1.30 10.49
C LYS A 131 -4.23 -1.20 9.66
N SER A 132 -4.13 -1.36 8.34
CA SER A 132 -5.25 -1.11 7.42
C SER A 132 -6.27 -2.24 7.37
N MET A 133 -5.84 -3.49 7.52
CA MET A 133 -6.72 -4.65 7.43
C MET A 133 -7.84 -4.64 8.50
N PRO A 134 -7.56 -4.41 9.80
CA PRO A 134 -8.62 -4.29 10.80
C PRO A 134 -9.61 -3.15 10.50
N ILE A 135 -9.10 -1.99 10.06
CA ILE A 135 -9.93 -0.82 9.71
C ILE A 135 -10.91 -1.16 8.60
N MET A 136 -10.46 -1.84 7.53
CA MET A 136 -11.33 -2.25 6.43
C MET A 136 -12.41 -3.25 6.87
N ILE A 137 -12.07 -4.16 7.78
CA ILE A 137 -13.05 -5.13 8.32
C ILE A 137 -14.12 -4.39 9.14
N GLU A 138 -13.71 -3.48 10.03
CA GLU A 138 -14.63 -2.71 10.87
C GLU A 138 -15.49 -1.73 10.07
N ASP A 139 -14.91 -1.04 9.09
CA ASP A 139 -15.64 -0.12 8.21
C ASP A 139 -16.70 -0.87 7.40
N LEU A 140 -16.36 -2.02 6.81
CA LEU A 140 -17.30 -2.80 6.00
C LEU A 140 -18.46 -3.34 6.84
N ALA A 141 -18.24 -3.61 8.13
CA ALA A 141 -19.31 -4.01 9.04
C ALA A 141 -20.34 -2.89 9.27
N LYS A 142 -19.91 -1.62 9.20
CA LYS A 142 -20.76 -0.42 9.33
C LYS A 142 -21.35 0.04 8.00
N TYR A 143 -20.69 -0.30 6.89
CA TYR A 143 -21.07 0.08 5.52
C TYR A 143 -22.08 -0.87 4.85
N ARG A 144 -22.73 -1.73 5.64
CA ARG A 144 -23.72 -2.73 5.19
C ARG A 144 -25.14 -2.24 5.33
#